data_AF-A0A524DP51-F1
#
_entry.id   AF-A0A524DP51-F1
#
_cell.length_a   1.000
_cell.length_b   1.000
_cell.length_c   1.000
_cell.angle_alpha   90.00
_cell.angle_beta   90.00
_cell.angle_gamma   90.00
#
_symmetry.space_group_name_H-M   'P 1'
#
loop_
_entity.id
_entity.type
_entity.pdbx_description
1 polymer ?
#
loop_
_entity_poly.entity_id
_entity_poly.type
_entity_poly.pdbx_seq_one_letter_code
_entity_poly.pdbx_strand_id
1 'polypeptide(L)'
;MSSLEKLAKSKSILEKELSIQVKNLNFEPKLARIHIILRDNIQIFVRYNNYDEYSYNIVFSKRELDRCRFDNYDDKWEVKSKPHHYHPRSEKEGFSSPMIGKPEIDIPNLCKLIKSGTLLNKEYRFKIK
;
A
#
# COMPACT_ATOMS: atom_id res chain seq x y z
N MET A 1 4.80 -16.42 8.30
CA MET A 1 5.54 -15.99 7.09
C MET A 1 6.39 -14.81 7.49
N SER A 2 7.69 -14.88 7.25
CA SER A 2 8.64 -13.79 7.51
C SER A 2 8.34 -12.58 6.63
N SER A 3 8.82 -11.40 7.05
CA SER A 3 8.77 -10.19 6.23
C SER A 3 9.37 -10.39 4.84
N LEU A 4 10.50 -11.09 4.76
CA LEU A 4 11.19 -11.35 3.49
C LEU A 4 10.34 -12.22 2.55
N GLU A 5 9.71 -13.26 3.06
CA GLU A 5 8.78 -14.09 2.29
C GLU A 5 7.58 -13.27 1.81
N LYS A 6 7.00 -12.42 2.68
CA LYS A 6 5.89 -11.53 2.31
C LYS A 6 6.30 -10.56 1.20
N LEU A 7 7.50 -9.98 1.29
CA LEU A 7 8.07 -9.10 0.26
C LEU A 7 8.32 -9.86 -1.05
N ALA A 8 8.91 -11.05 -1.01
CA ALA A 8 9.19 -11.85 -2.20
C ALA A 8 7.90 -12.22 -2.95
N LYS A 9 6.85 -12.62 -2.23
CA LYS A 9 5.53 -12.88 -2.83
C LYS A 9 4.91 -11.61 -3.42
N SER A 10 4.95 -10.51 -2.66
CA SER A 10 4.42 -9.22 -3.11
C SER A 10 5.10 -8.76 -4.40
N LYS A 11 6.43 -8.91 -4.48
CA LYS A 11 7.22 -8.61 -5.68
C LYS A 11 6.68 -9.37 -6.90
N SER A 12 6.52 -10.69 -6.80
CA SER A 12 6.04 -11.52 -7.91
C SER A 12 4.67 -11.06 -8.41
N ILE A 13 3.74 -10.75 -7.49
CA ILE A 13 2.40 -10.27 -7.83
C ILE A 13 2.48 -8.87 -8.48
N LEU A 14 3.27 -7.94 -7.92
CA LEU A 14 3.42 -6.57 -8.42
C LEU A 14 4.04 -6.55 -9.83
N GLU A 15 5.08 -7.36 -10.07
CA GLU A 15 5.72 -7.49 -11.39
C GLU A 15 4.74 -7.99 -12.43
N LYS A 16 3.94 -9.01 -12.09
CA LYS A 16 2.93 -9.55 -12.99
C LYS A 16 1.81 -8.54 -13.26
N GLU A 17 1.18 -8.05 -12.20
CA GLU A 17 -0.03 -7.24 -12.29
C GLU A 17 0.25 -5.84 -12.85
N LEU A 18 1.35 -5.20 -12.47
CA LEU A 18 1.67 -3.83 -12.88
C LEU A 18 2.72 -3.76 -14.01
N SER A 19 2.99 -4.88 -14.68
CA SER A 19 4.00 -5.00 -15.75
C SER A 19 3.98 -3.86 -16.78
N ILE A 20 2.80 -3.37 -17.14
CA ILE A 20 2.64 -2.27 -18.12
C ILE A 20 2.88 -0.89 -17.48
N GLN A 21 2.51 -0.71 -16.22
CA GLN A 21 2.58 0.57 -15.51
C GLN A 21 3.96 0.82 -14.89
N VAL A 22 4.69 -0.23 -14.53
CA VAL A 22 6.00 -0.14 -13.88
C VAL A 22 7.05 0.43 -14.83
N LYS A 23 7.76 1.46 -14.36
CA LYS A 23 8.99 1.97 -14.95
C LYS A 23 10.22 1.34 -14.27
N ASN A 24 10.18 1.22 -12.95
CA ASN A 24 11.23 0.57 -12.18
C ASN A 24 10.64 -0.13 -10.95
N LEU A 25 11.22 -1.27 -10.56
CA LEU A 25 10.91 -1.99 -9.33
C LEU A 25 12.20 -2.40 -8.64
N ASN A 26 12.45 -1.80 -7.47
CA ASN A 26 13.58 -2.06 -6.62
C ASN A 26 13.16 -2.97 -5.46
N PHE A 27 13.79 -4.14 -5.36
CA PHE A 27 13.62 -5.04 -4.23
C PHE A 27 14.71 -4.76 -3.19
N GLU A 28 14.34 -4.20 -2.04
CA GLU A 28 15.28 -3.70 -1.02
C GLU A 28 15.08 -4.46 0.31
N PRO A 29 15.43 -5.75 0.39
CA PRO A 29 15.16 -6.59 1.55
C PRO A 29 15.85 -6.10 2.83
N LYS A 30 17.03 -5.46 2.70
CA LYS A 30 17.74 -4.83 3.84
C LYS A 30 16.94 -3.70 4.49
N LEU A 31 16.06 -3.05 3.75
CA LEU A 31 15.16 -2.00 4.23
C LEU A 31 13.74 -2.52 4.50
N ALA A 32 13.55 -3.83 4.37
CA ALA A 32 12.26 -4.52 4.44
C ALA A 32 11.20 -3.86 3.55
N ARG A 33 11.57 -3.51 2.30
CA ARG A 33 10.67 -2.82 1.39
C ARG A 33 10.83 -3.22 -0.08
N ILE A 34 9.77 -2.96 -0.83
CA ILE A 34 9.77 -2.86 -2.30
C ILE A 34 9.49 -1.40 -2.63
N HIS A 35 10.27 -0.83 -3.53
CA HIS A 35 10.04 0.51 -4.08
C HIS A 35 9.76 0.40 -5.57
N ILE A 36 8.59 0.88 -5.98
CA ILE A 36 8.13 0.88 -7.36
C ILE A 36 8.01 2.31 -7.83
N ILE A 37 8.46 2.57 -9.05
CA ILE A 37 8.23 3.82 -9.77
C ILE A 37 7.39 3.45 -11.00
N LEU A 38 6.22 4.05 -11.13
CA LEU A 38 5.36 3.91 -12.30
C LEU A 38 5.78 4.88 -13.42
N ARG A 39 5.27 4.68 -14.64
CA ARG A 39 5.59 5.51 -15.81
C ARG A 39 5.17 6.98 -15.68
N ASP A 40 4.14 7.26 -14.89
CA ASP A 40 3.69 8.61 -14.53
C ASP A 40 4.46 9.22 -13.33
N ASN A 41 5.51 8.53 -12.86
CA ASN A 41 6.32 8.87 -11.70
C ASN A 41 5.62 8.76 -10.33
N ILE A 42 4.43 8.13 -10.26
CA ILE A 42 3.86 7.71 -8.97
C ILE A 42 4.81 6.70 -8.34
N GLN A 43 5.06 6.86 -7.04
CA GLN A 43 5.93 5.96 -6.28
C GLN A 43 5.12 5.12 -5.32
N ILE A 44 5.37 3.81 -5.31
CA ILE A 44 4.70 2.88 -4.40
C ILE A 44 5.76 2.23 -3.51
N PHE A 45 5.52 2.22 -2.22
CA PHE A 45 6.35 1.55 -1.23
C PHE A 45 5.52 0.47 -0.55
N VAL A 46 6.00 -0.77 -0.58
CA VAL A 46 5.39 -1.91 0.12
C VAL A 46 6.37 -2.37 1.19
N ARG A 47 5.93 -2.43 2.45
CA ARG A 47 6.77 -2.82 3.60
C ARG A 47 6.06 -3.86 4.43
N TYR A 48 6.85 -4.77 4.99
CA TYR A 48 6.45 -5.72 6.00
C TYR A 48 7.55 -5.81 7.04
N ASN A 49 7.21 -6.09 8.30
CA ASN A 49 8.21 -6.52 9.29
C ASN A 49 7.86 -7.91 9.86
N ASN A 50 8.70 -8.38 10.78
CA ASN A 50 8.53 -9.71 11.41
C ASN A 50 7.55 -9.67 12.59
N TYR A 51 6.88 -8.55 12.84
CA TYR A 51 5.90 -8.35 13.91
C TYR A 51 4.48 -8.18 13.36
N ASP A 52 4.22 -8.73 12.17
CA ASP A 52 2.95 -8.63 11.44
C ASP A 52 2.48 -7.20 11.12
N GLU A 53 3.40 -6.23 11.16
CA GLU A 53 3.12 -4.89 10.69
C GLU A 53 3.42 -4.76 9.19
N TYR A 54 2.65 -3.91 8.53
CA TYR A 54 2.77 -3.63 7.11
C TYR A 54 2.50 -2.15 6.81
N SER A 55 3.00 -1.71 5.65
CA SER A 55 2.59 -0.42 5.08
C SER A 55 2.66 -0.42 3.57
N TYR A 56 1.61 0.09 2.94
CA TYR A 56 1.53 0.36 1.51
C TYR A 56 1.34 1.85 1.30
N ASN A 57 2.37 2.54 0.81
CA ASN A 57 2.36 3.99 0.64
C ASN A 57 2.46 4.33 -0.85
N ILE A 58 1.54 5.16 -1.34
CA ILE A 58 1.44 5.57 -2.75
C ILE A 58 1.62 7.08 -2.79
N VAL A 59 2.75 7.55 -3.30
CA VAL A 59 3.12 8.97 -3.34
C VAL A 59 2.92 9.51 -4.75
N PHE A 60 2.00 10.47 -4.90
CA PHE A 60 1.64 11.06 -6.18
C PHE A 60 2.53 12.25 -6.56
N SER A 61 2.99 13.03 -5.57
CA SER A 61 3.98 14.09 -5.78
C SER A 61 4.78 14.37 -4.51
N LYS A 62 5.70 15.33 -4.59
CA LYS A 62 6.50 15.81 -3.44
C LYS A 62 5.70 16.71 -2.47
N ARG A 63 4.46 17.08 -2.82
CA ARG A 63 3.63 17.91 -1.94
C ARG A 63 3.26 17.12 -0.69
N GLU A 64 3.19 17.82 0.44
CA GLU A 64 2.82 17.20 1.71
C GLU A 64 1.42 16.56 1.58
N LEU A 65 1.26 15.37 2.17
CA LEU A 65 0.04 14.55 2.13
C LEU A 65 -0.45 14.19 0.72
N ASP A 66 0.31 14.46 -0.34
CA ASP A 66 -0.03 14.04 -1.69
C ASP A 66 0.29 12.55 -1.90
N ARG A 67 -0.30 11.73 -1.03
CA ARG A 67 -0.08 10.29 -0.90
C ARG A 67 -1.31 9.59 -0.34
N CYS A 68 -1.48 8.32 -0.66
CA CYS A 68 -2.35 7.41 0.09
C CYS A 68 -1.51 6.44 0.91
N ARG A 69 -2.01 6.01 2.08
CA ARG A 69 -1.33 5.01 2.90
C ARG A 69 -2.29 3.97 3.43
N PHE A 70 -1.88 2.71 3.43
CA PHE A 70 -2.50 1.62 4.16
C PHE A 70 -1.48 1.11 5.16
N ASP A 71 -1.85 0.91 6.42
CA ASP A 71 -0.94 0.37 7.43
C ASP A 71 -1.69 -0.23 8.62
N ASN A 72 -0.93 -0.78 9.57
CA ASN A 72 -1.44 -1.22 10.86
C ASN A 72 -0.58 -0.85 12.08
N TYR A 73 0.11 0.29 12.03
CA TYR A 73 1.07 0.67 13.07
C TYR A 73 0.44 1.23 14.34
N ASP A 74 -0.71 1.88 14.23
CA ASP A 74 -1.32 2.64 15.33
C ASP A 74 -2.70 2.10 15.63
N ASP A 75 -2.85 1.38 16.72
CA ASP A 75 -4.13 0.79 17.08
C ASP A 75 -5.08 1.82 17.75
N LYS A 76 -4.68 3.08 17.95
CA LYS A 76 -5.51 4.06 18.67
C LYS A 76 -6.69 4.61 17.88
N TRP A 77 -6.70 4.46 16.55
CA TRP A 77 -7.80 4.93 15.73
C TRP A 77 -9.07 4.10 15.96
N GLU A 78 -10.18 4.78 16.27
CA GLU A 78 -11.49 4.16 16.44
C GLU A 78 -12.14 3.84 15.07
N VAL A 79 -11.54 2.91 14.34
CA VAL A 79 -12.06 2.41 13.05
C VAL A 79 -12.52 0.95 13.17
N LYS A 80 -13.50 0.56 12.37
CA LYS A 80 -14.05 -0.82 12.39
C LYS A 80 -13.00 -1.91 12.11
N SER A 81 -11.97 -1.57 11.37
CA SER A 81 -10.92 -2.50 10.91
C SER A 81 -9.68 -2.47 11.78
N LYS A 82 -9.70 -1.86 12.97
CA LYS A 82 -8.54 -1.77 13.88
C LYS A 82 -7.81 -3.13 13.99
N PRO A 83 -6.48 -3.18 13.83
CA PRO A 83 -5.54 -2.07 13.72
C PRO A 83 -5.29 -1.64 12.27
N HIS A 84 -6.15 -1.92 11.29
CA HIS A 84 -5.90 -1.61 9.88
C HIS A 84 -6.51 -0.27 9.47
N HIS A 85 -5.67 0.62 8.94
CA HIS A 85 -6.05 1.98 8.57
C HIS A 85 -5.76 2.27 7.11
N TYR A 86 -6.60 3.12 6.54
CA TYR A 86 -6.44 3.75 5.24
C TYR A 86 -6.40 5.26 5.44
N HIS A 87 -5.33 5.89 4.98
CA HIS A 87 -5.17 7.33 4.89
C HIS A 87 -5.38 7.76 3.43
N PRO A 88 -6.50 8.40 3.12
CA PRO A 88 -6.78 8.94 1.79
C PRO A 88 -5.80 10.04 1.39
N ARG A 89 -5.76 10.29 0.08
CA ARG A 89 -4.96 11.37 -0.49
C ARG A 89 -5.33 12.72 0.13
N SER A 90 -4.33 13.47 0.54
CA SER A 90 -4.45 14.79 1.20
C SER A 90 -5.03 14.76 2.62
N GLU A 91 -5.23 13.59 3.22
CA GLU A 91 -5.81 13.46 4.56
C GLU A 91 -4.78 13.01 5.61
N LYS A 92 -4.95 13.49 6.84
CA LYS A 92 -4.14 13.05 8.00
C LYS A 92 -4.80 11.92 8.78
N GLU A 93 -6.13 11.87 8.79
CA GLU A 93 -6.90 10.94 9.59
C GLU A 93 -6.84 9.51 9.04
N GLY A 94 -6.98 8.53 9.95
CA GLY A 94 -7.09 7.12 9.62
C GLY A 94 -8.55 6.70 9.44
N PHE A 95 -8.85 6.03 8.34
CA PHE A 95 -10.16 5.44 8.06
C PHE A 95 -10.07 3.92 7.98
N SER A 96 -11.23 3.28 7.97
CA SER A 96 -11.32 1.85 7.78
C SER A 96 -10.67 1.36 6.48
N SER A 97 -9.85 0.31 6.59
CA SER A 97 -9.10 -0.32 5.50
C SER A 97 -9.50 -1.80 5.34
N PRO A 98 -9.64 -2.30 4.09
CA PRO A 98 -9.85 -3.71 3.83
C PRO A 98 -8.54 -4.53 3.84
N MET A 99 -7.38 -3.86 3.93
CA MET A 99 -6.07 -4.51 3.90
C MET A 99 -5.76 -5.16 5.25
N ILE A 100 -5.07 -6.30 5.23
CA ILE A 100 -4.81 -7.11 6.44
C ILE A 100 -3.36 -7.58 6.56
N GLY A 101 -2.45 -7.05 5.74
CA GLY A 101 -1.03 -7.39 5.74
C GLY A 101 -0.70 -8.73 5.08
N LYS A 102 -1.62 -9.29 4.28
CA LYS A 102 -1.43 -10.58 3.59
C LYS A 102 -1.17 -10.37 2.09
N PRO A 103 0.03 -10.67 1.58
CA PRO A 103 0.41 -10.42 0.19
C PRO A 103 -0.58 -10.95 -0.85
N GLU A 104 -1.11 -12.16 -0.64
CA GLU A 104 -1.97 -12.86 -1.58
C GLU A 104 -3.35 -12.22 -1.73
N ILE A 105 -3.75 -11.40 -0.76
CA ILE A 105 -5.05 -10.72 -0.72
C ILE A 105 -4.86 -9.24 -1.03
N ASP A 106 -3.95 -8.59 -0.30
CA ASP A 106 -3.78 -7.15 -0.33
C ASP A 106 -3.16 -6.65 -1.63
N ILE A 107 -2.10 -7.32 -2.11
CA ILE A 107 -1.36 -6.82 -3.27
C ILE A 107 -2.20 -6.86 -4.56
N PRO A 108 -2.96 -7.93 -4.87
CA PRO A 108 -3.89 -7.90 -6.00
C PRO A 108 -4.92 -6.77 -5.88
N ASN A 109 -5.45 -6.52 -4.68
CA ASN A 109 -6.41 -5.44 -4.45
C ASN A 109 -5.76 -4.06 -4.62
N LEU A 110 -4.55 -3.88 -4.11
CA LEU A 110 -3.75 -2.67 -4.29
C LEU A 110 -3.50 -2.41 -5.78
N CYS A 111 -3.11 -3.43 -6.54
CA CYS A 111 -2.93 -3.33 -7.99
C CYS A 111 -4.20 -2.89 -8.72
N LYS A 112 -5.38 -3.43 -8.34
CA LYS A 112 -6.67 -3.01 -8.90
C LYS A 112 -6.93 -1.53 -8.63
N LEU A 113 -6.72 -1.08 -7.40
CA LEU A 113 -6.92 0.32 -6.98
C LEU A 113 -5.99 1.31 -7.71
N ILE A 114 -4.75 0.88 -7.97
CA ILE A 114 -3.78 1.67 -8.77
C ILE A 114 -4.26 1.76 -10.22
N LYS A 115 -4.58 0.62 -10.85
CA LYS A 115 -5.02 0.56 -12.25
C LYS A 115 -6.30 1.36 -12.51
N SER A 116 -7.24 1.36 -11.57
CA SER A 116 -8.50 2.09 -11.69
C SER A 116 -8.37 3.60 -11.44
N GLY A 117 -7.23 4.06 -10.90
CA GLY A 117 -7.07 5.45 -10.46
C GLY A 117 -7.95 5.83 -9.26
N THR A 118 -8.60 4.86 -8.59
CA THR A 118 -9.52 5.12 -7.48
C THR A 118 -8.88 5.90 -6.34
N LEU A 119 -7.59 5.65 -6.08
CA LEU A 119 -6.82 6.33 -5.04
C LEU A 119 -6.52 7.81 -5.33
N LEU A 120 -6.79 8.29 -6.56
CA LEU A 120 -6.68 9.71 -6.89
C LEU A 120 -7.83 10.52 -6.28
N ASN A 121 -8.98 9.89 -6.02
CA ASN A 121 -10.12 10.52 -5.39
C ASN A 121 -9.90 10.64 -3.86
N LYS A 122 -9.77 11.87 -3.39
CA LYS A 122 -9.55 12.21 -1.97
C LYS A 122 -10.72 11.82 -1.07
N GLU A 123 -11.93 11.78 -1.62
CA GLU A 123 -13.16 11.43 -0.90
C GLU A 123 -13.42 9.91 -0.87
N TYR A 124 -12.61 9.11 -1.56
CA TYR A 124 -12.81 7.68 -1.59
C TYR A 124 -12.65 7.08 -0.19
N ARG A 125 -13.62 6.25 0.22
CA ARG A 125 -13.63 5.52 1.49
C ARG A 125 -14.11 4.10 1.23
N PHE A 126 -13.56 3.15 1.98
CA PHE A 126 -14.00 1.75 1.89
C PHE A 126 -15.27 1.54 2.71
N LYS A 127 -16.25 0.86 2.11
CA LYS A 127 -17.42 0.37 2.84
C LYS A 127 -17.06 -0.98 3.46
N ILE A 128 -16.70 -0.96 4.73
CA ILE A 128 -16.52 -2.19 5.51
C ILE A 128 -17.86 -2.57 6.11
N LYS A 129 -18.36 -3.75 5.71
CA LYS A 129 -19.57 -4.35 6.27
C LYS A 129 -19.28 -4.79 7.70
#